data_AF-A0A1M5NTG4-F1
#
_entry.id   AF-A0A1M5NTG4-F1
#
_cell.length_a   1.000
_cell.length_b   1.000
_cell.length_c   1.000
_cell.angle_alpha   90.00
_cell.angle_beta   90.00
_cell.angle_gamma   90.00
#
_symmetry.space_group_name_H-M   'P 1'
#
loop_
_entity.id
_entity.type
_entity.pdbx_description
1 polymer ?
#
loop_
_entity_poly.entity_id
_entity_poly.type
_entity_poly.pdbx_seq_one_letter_code
_entity_poly.pdbx_strand_id
1 'polypeptide(L)'
;MKRFLMLIMIALLFLLVACSNDAKEIDDSEKQSEDTEVQAKTDNGNEQNTSEHAGGQMHDLQLKLQKQDKDAGMTIQNNEIYTVLDEAIKADPKMGVPNDFSLYPFDISINPDGSRSILFLAINRLKDSMKNIKFDMTFGNQEGEYIFENKELVLTEEEFGILHADTAIPFMLDVTPQQEQMFNRLTKDNVYIDMANFEMDIEK
;
A
#
# COMPACT_ATOMS: atom_id res chain seq x y z
N MET A 1 54.64 10.24 20.39
CA MET A 1 55.17 8.95 20.87
C MET A 1 54.01 8.11 21.40
N LYS A 2 54.04 6.80 21.08
CA LYS A 2 53.50 5.61 21.80
C LYS A 2 52.87 5.90 23.19
N ARG A 3 51.78 5.21 23.58
CA ARG A 3 51.64 3.73 23.54
C ARG A 3 50.25 3.23 23.10
N PHE A 4 50.27 2.30 22.14
CA PHE A 4 49.23 1.29 21.91
C PHE A 4 49.40 0.14 22.92
N LEU A 5 48.30 -0.41 23.44
CA LEU A 5 48.17 -1.76 24.01
C LEU A 5 46.69 -2.02 24.35
N MET A 6 46.05 -3.18 24.13
CA MET A 6 46.30 -4.30 23.21
C MET A 6 45.02 -5.17 23.10
N LEU A 7 44.83 -5.75 21.91
CA LEU A 7 43.84 -6.76 21.54
C LEU A 7 43.62 -7.88 22.58
N ILE A 8 42.38 -8.39 22.65
CA ILE A 8 42.14 -9.84 22.78
C ILE A 8 41.25 -10.29 21.61
N MET A 9 41.83 -11.15 20.79
CA MET A 9 41.18 -11.95 19.74
C MET A 9 40.91 -13.34 20.30
N ILE A 10 39.72 -13.90 20.07
CA ILE A 10 39.37 -15.33 19.88
C ILE A 10 38.03 -15.27 19.14
N ALA A 11 37.94 -15.46 17.82
CA ALA A 11 38.22 -16.64 17.01
C ALA A 11 37.09 -17.70 17.04
N LEU A 12 36.33 -17.70 15.94
CA LEU A 12 35.45 -18.73 15.36
C LEU A 12 35.39 -20.11 16.04
N LEU A 13 34.18 -20.70 16.01
CA LEU A 13 34.00 -22.00 15.37
C LEU A 13 32.67 -22.07 14.61
N PHE A 14 32.73 -22.40 13.31
CA PHE A 14 31.55 -22.80 12.53
C PHE A 14 31.25 -24.28 12.80
N LEU A 15 29.96 -24.64 12.88
CA LEU A 15 29.49 -25.97 12.52
C LEU A 15 28.27 -25.85 11.61
N LEU A 16 28.52 -25.95 10.30
CA LEU A 16 27.50 -26.28 9.32
C LEU A 16 27.11 -27.75 9.52
N VAL A 17 25.83 -28.02 9.78
CA VAL A 17 25.28 -29.37 9.65
C VAL A 17 24.63 -29.47 8.28
N ALA A 18 25.32 -30.15 7.37
CA ALA A 18 24.77 -30.60 6.10
C ALA A 18 24.60 -32.12 6.15
N CYS A 19 23.34 -32.57 6.16
CA CYS A 19 22.94 -33.93 5.85
C CYS A 19 21.89 -33.79 4.72
N SER A 20 22.31 -33.90 3.46
CA SER A 20 22.50 -35.16 2.71
C SER A 20 21.18 -35.76 2.24
N ASN A 21 20.94 -35.71 0.93
CA ASN A 21 19.86 -36.45 0.27
C ASN A 21 19.97 -37.94 0.58
N ASP A 22 18.83 -38.58 0.80
CA ASP A 22 18.61 -39.96 0.39
C ASP A 22 17.42 -39.99 -0.56
N ALA A 23 17.66 -40.41 -1.80
CA ALA A 23 16.62 -40.69 -2.77
C ALA A 23 16.50 -42.21 -2.89
N LYS A 24 15.29 -42.74 -2.71
CA LYS A 24 14.96 -44.08 -3.18
C LYS A 24 13.51 -44.17 -3.64
N GLU A 25 13.35 -44.71 -4.84
CA GLU A 25 12.12 -44.82 -5.62
C GLU A 25 11.34 -46.12 -5.32
N ILE A 26 10.23 -46.32 -6.07
CA ILE A 26 9.51 -47.60 -6.35
C ILE A 26 8.60 -48.10 -5.20
N ASP A 27 7.38 -48.65 -5.35
CA ASP A 27 6.42 -49.00 -6.44
C ASP A 27 5.03 -48.40 -6.04
N ASP A 28 3.90 -48.49 -6.78
CA ASP A 28 3.52 -48.35 -8.21
C ASP A 28 1.96 -48.54 -8.28
N SER A 29 1.35 -48.59 -9.48
CA SER A 29 -0.09 -48.84 -9.80
C SER A 29 -1.04 -47.64 -9.57
N GLU A 30 -1.93 -47.26 -10.49
CA GLU A 30 -2.37 -47.92 -11.73
C GLU A 30 -2.29 -47.00 -12.96
N LYS A 31 -1.84 -47.54 -14.10
CA LYS A 31 -2.19 -47.04 -15.43
C LYS A 31 -3.31 -47.89 -16.00
N GLN A 32 -4.33 -47.26 -16.58
CA GLN A 32 -5.06 -47.87 -17.69
C GLN A 32 -4.90 -46.99 -18.93
N SER A 33 -4.29 -47.58 -19.96
CA SER A 33 -4.17 -47.01 -21.30
C SER A 33 -5.34 -47.51 -22.16
N GLU A 34 -5.79 -46.71 -23.12
CA GLU A 34 -6.04 -47.23 -24.47
C GLU A 34 -5.93 -46.11 -25.52
N ASP A 35 -5.17 -46.39 -26.58
CA ASP A 35 -4.91 -45.51 -27.72
C ASP A 35 -6.07 -45.55 -28.74
N THR A 36 -6.16 -44.53 -29.61
CA THR A 36 -5.93 -44.70 -31.08
C THR A 36 -6.39 -43.49 -31.91
N GLU A 37 -5.39 -42.81 -32.49
CA GLU A 37 -5.33 -42.15 -33.81
C GLU A 37 -6.31 -41.04 -34.24
N VAL A 38 -5.78 -39.81 -34.16
CA VAL A 38 -5.48 -38.91 -35.31
C VAL A 38 -6.53 -38.76 -36.44
N GLN A 39 -7.05 -37.54 -36.57
CA GLN A 39 -7.09 -36.91 -37.90
C GLN A 39 -6.79 -35.41 -37.85
N ALA A 40 -5.74 -34.99 -38.56
CA ALA A 40 -5.33 -33.60 -38.62
C ALA A 40 -6.24 -32.77 -39.55
N LYS A 41 -6.66 -31.59 -39.07
CA LYS A 41 -7.01 -30.46 -39.92
C LYS A 41 -6.37 -29.20 -39.37
N THR A 42 -5.46 -28.63 -40.16
CA THR A 42 -4.91 -27.31 -39.97
C THR A 42 -6.04 -26.28 -40.04
N ASP A 43 -6.22 -25.47 -39.00
CA ASP A 43 -6.71 -24.11 -39.17
C ASP A 43 -5.88 -23.17 -38.30
N ASN A 44 -5.52 -22.02 -38.86
CA ASN A 44 -4.46 -21.16 -38.35
C ASN A 44 -5.10 -20.03 -37.53
N GLY A 45 -5.73 -20.40 -36.41
CA GLY A 45 -6.43 -19.51 -35.50
C GLY A 45 -5.45 -18.77 -34.59
N ASN A 46 -5.24 -17.48 -34.87
CA ASN A 46 -4.39 -16.57 -34.10
C ASN A 46 -4.74 -16.58 -32.60
N GLU A 47 -3.94 -17.26 -31.77
CA GLU A 47 -4.01 -17.20 -30.30
C GLU A 47 -3.52 -15.83 -29.81
N GLN A 48 -4.37 -14.83 -30.03
CA GLN A 48 -4.20 -13.54 -29.39
C GLN A 48 -4.48 -13.70 -27.91
N ASN A 49 -3.41 -13.82 -27.12
CA ASN A 49 -3.41 -13.66 -25.67
C ASN A 49 -3.88 -12.24 -25.31
N THR A 50 -5.19 -12.04 -25.42
CA THR A 50 -5.87 -10.88 -24.86
C THR A 50 -5.97 -11.14 -23.36
N SER A 51 -4.88 -10.86 -22.65
CA SER A 51 -5.00 -10.44 -21.27
C SER A 51 -5.81 -9.14 -21.30
N GLU A 52 -7.14 -9.26 -21.25
CA GLU A 52 -8.03 -8.13 -21.03
C GLU A 52 -7.73 -7.59 -19.64
N HIS A 53 -6.73 -6.70 -19.60
CA HIS A 53 -6.52 -5.83 -18.48
C HIS A 53 -7.78 -4.96 -18.41
N ALA A 54 -8.65 -5.25 -17.45
CA ALA A 54 -9.83 -4.46 -17.12
C ALA A 54 -9.44 -3.12 -16.47
N GLY A 55 -8.39 -2.48 -17.00
CA GLY A 55 -7.95 -1.15 -16.67
C GLY A 55 -8.86 -0.15 -17.39
N GLY A 56 -9.85 0.36 -16.66
CA GLY A 56 -10.43 1.64 -17.02
C GLY A 56 -9.32 2.69 -17.16
N GLN A 57 -9.48 3.63 -18.08
CA GLN A 57 -8.46 4.64 -18.33
C GLN A 57 -8.34 5.56 -17.09
N MET A 58 -7.36 5.27 -16.23
CA MET A 58 -7.05 6.02 -15.02
C MET A 58 -6.62 7.44 -15.38
N HIS A 59 -7.37 8.46 -14.94
CA HIS A 59 -7.01 9.85 -15.21
C HIS A 59 -5.88 10.33 -14.27
N ASP A 60 -5.36 11.53 -14.52
CA ASP A 60 -4.32 12.11 -13.68
C ASP A 60 -4.94 12.51 -12.34
N LEU A 61 -4.34 12.03 -11.25
CA LEU A 61 -4.82 12.27 -9.89
C LEU A 61 -4.84 13.77 -9.57
N GLN A 62 -5.88 14.22 -8.89
CA GLN A 62 -5.97 15.59 -8.40
C GLN A 62 -6.00 15.62 -6.88
N LEU A 63 -5.09 16.37 -6.27
CA LEU A 63 -5.21 16.72 -4.86
C LEU A 63 -6.45 17.59 -4.63
N LYS A 64 -7.20 17.30 -3.57
CA LYS A 64 -8.26 18.15 -3.03
C LYS A 64 -7.91 18.54 -1.60
N LEU A 65 -8.33 19.74 -1.23
CA LEU A 65 -8.32 20.15 0.17
C LEU A 65 -9.47 19.46 0.90
N GLN A 66 -9.26 19.19 2.19
CA GLN A 66 -10.35 18.96 3.11
C GLN A 66 -11.35 20.14 3.05
N LYS A 67 -12.63 19.84 3.19
CA LYS A 67 -13.69 20.86 3.20
C LYS A 67 -13.47 21.85 4.34
N GLN A 68 -13.11 21.38 5.53
CA GLN A 68 -12.80 22.25 6.67
C GLN A 68 -11.62 23.21 6.41
N ASP A 69 -10.53 22.72 5.79
CA ASP A 69 -9.37 23.55 5.45
C ASP A 69 -9.70 24.62 4.41
N LYS A 70 -10.47 24.24 3.38
CA LYS A 70 -10.96 25.16 2.36
C LYS A 70 -11.87 26.23 2.96
N ASP A 71 -12.78 25.84 3.85
CA ASP A 71 -13.70 26.76 4.53
C ASP A 71 -12.96 27.67 5.54
N ALA A 72 -11.82 27.22 6.07
CA ALA A 72 -10.86 28.03 6.84
C ALA A 72 -9.98 28.96 5.97
N GLY A 73 -10.13 28.94 4.63
CA GLY A 73 -9.39 29.80 3.71
C GLY A 73 -8.00 29.27 3.29
N MET A 74 -7.72 27.98 3.51
CA MET A 74 -6.52 27.35 2.97
C MET A 74 -6.62 27.15 1.45
N THR A 75 -5.45 27.08 0.82
CA THR A 75 -5.25 26.76 -0.60
C THR A 75 -4.03 25.83 -0.70
N ILE A 76 -3.79 25.25 -1.88
CA ILE A 76 -2.57 24.46 -2.09
C ILE A 76 -1.32 25.34 -1.87
N GLN A 77 -1.37 26.60 -2.32
CA GLN A 77 -0.21 27.50 -2.36
C GLN A 77 0.11 28.21 -1.03
N ASN A 78 -0.80 28.22 -0.05
CA ASN A 78 -0.58 28.86 1.25
C ASN A 78 -0.36 27.87 2.40
N ASN A 79 -0.24 26.57 2.09
CA ASN A 79 0.00 25.51 3.05
C ASN A 79 1.09 24.55 2.53
N GLU A 80 2.13 24.33 3.32
CA GLU A 80 3.32 23.55 2.94
C GLU A 80 2.99 22.07 2.69
N ILE A 81 2.11 21.47 3.50
CA ILE A 81 1.69 20.07 3.35
C ILE A 81 0.97 19.89 2.01
N TYR A 82 -0.01 20.75 1.71
CA TYR A 82 -0.71 20.68 0.42
C TYR A 82 0.21 20.93 -0.77
N THR A 83 1.19 21.83 -0.66
CA THR A 83 2.19 22.07 -1.72
C THR A 83 3.01 20.80 -2.01
N VAL A 84 3.58 20.16 -0.97
CA VAL A 84 4.40 18.95 -1.12
C VAL A 84 3.60 17.79 -1.69
N LEU A 85 2.35 17.61 -1.25
CA LEU A 85 1.46 16.57 -1.78
C LEU A 85 1.09 16.79 -3.25
N ASP A 86 0.84 18.05 -3.66
CA ASP A 86 0.52 18.41 -5.05
C ASP A 86 1.73 18.18 -5.97
N GLU A 87 2.95 18.49 -5.50
CA GLU A 87 4.18 18.16 -6.22
C GLU A 87 4.40 16.64 -6.35
N ALA A 88 4.15 15.86 -5.29
CA ALA A 88 4.27 14.42 -5.33
C ALA A 88 3.23 13.75 -6.26
N ILE A 89 1.99 14.24 -6.25
CA ILE A 89 0.93 13.79 -7.16
C ILE A 89 1.24 14.16 -8.62
N LYS A 90 1.90 15.29 -8.88
CA LYS A 90 2.41 15.62 -10.23
C LYS A 90 3.57 14.75 -10.68
N ALA A 91 4.38 14.25 -9.74
CA ALA A 91 5.47 13.31 -10.01
C ALA A 91 4.96 11.88 -10.26
N ASP A 92 3.89 11.45 -9.59
CA ASP A 92 3.17 10.20 -9.84
C ASP A 92 1.65 10.42 -9.99
N PRO A 93 1.16 10.84 -11.18
CA PRO A 93 -0.25 11.07 -11.42
C PRO A 93 -1.10 9.79 -11.43
N LYS A 94 -0.47 8.60 -11.34
CA LYS A 94 -1.12 7.28 -11.35
C LYS A 94 -1.06 6.57 -9.99
N MET A 95 -0.65 7.29 -8.93
CA MET A 95 -0.67 6.81 -7.55
C MET A 95 -2.03 6.24 -7.12
N GLY A 96 -2.02 5.19 -6.30
CA GLY A 96 -3.19 4.47 -5.82
C GLY A 96 -3.49 3.20 -6.61
N VAL A 97 -4.45 2.41 -6.14
CA VAL A 97 -4.83 1.11 -6.76
C VAL A 97 -5.91 1.34 -7.83
N PRO A 98 -5.75 0.85 -9.08
CA PRO A 98 -6.75 1.04 -10.14
C PRO A 98 -8.11 0.37 -9.83
N ASN A 99 -9.21 1.08 -10.12
CA ASN A 99 -10.59 0.67 -9.84
C ASN A 99 -10.88 0.43 -8.34
N ASP A 100 -10.21 1.14 -7.42
CA ASP A 100 -10.31 0.89 -5.98
C ASP A 100 -10.29 2.19 -5.15
N PHE A 101 -10.68 2.10 -3.88
CA PHE A 101 -10.37 3.11 -2.87
C PHE A 101 -9.12 2.64 -2.12
N SER A 102 -8.09 3.49 -2.02
CA SER A 102 -6.81 3.10 -1.43
C SER A 102 -6.22 4.16 -0.52
N LEU A 103 -5.44 3.73 0.47
CA LEU A 103 -4.71 4.59 1.38
C LEU A 103 -3.22 4.54 1.07
N TYR A 104 -2.60 5.70 0.97
CA TYR A 104 -1.15 5.82 0.78
C TYR A 104 -0.51 6.52 1.99
N PRO A 105 0.28 5.83 2.82
CA PRO A 105 1.10 6.46 3.86
C PRO A 105 2.19 7.29 3.21
N PHE A 106 2.15 8.61 3.39
CA PHE A 106 3.02 9.55 2.68
C PHE A 106 4.33 9.81 3.44
N ASP A 107 4.24 10.42 4.62
CA ASP A 107 5.38 10.80 5.48
C ASP A 107 4.89 11.10 6.91
N ILE A 108 5.80 11.48 7.82
CA ILE A 108 5.48 11.99 9.15
C ILE A 108 5.51 13.51 9.16
N SER A 109 4.40 14.13 9.57
CA SER A 109 4.29 15.57 9.83
C SER A 109 4.56 15.89 11.31
N ILE A 110 5.02 17.11 11.59
CA ILE A 110 5.11 17.67 12.93
C ILE A 110 4.04 18.76 13.06
N ASN A 111 3.12 18.57 14.00
CA ASN A 111 2.02 19.49 14.25
C ASN A 111 2.49 20.76 14.98
N PRO A 112 1.70 21.86 14.97
CA PRO A 112 2.06 23.12 15.64
C PRO A 112 2.29 23.01 17.16
N ASP A 113 1.75 21.98 17.82
CA ASP A 113 1.95 21.68 19.24
C ASP A 113 3.18 20.79 19.52
N GLY A 114 3.89 20.36 18.48
CA GLY A 114 5.04 19.46 18.55
C GLY A 114 4.71 17.97 18.59
N SER A 115 3.42 17.60 18.54
CA SER A 115 3.01 16.20 18.29
C SER A 115 3.36 15.78 16.86
N ARG A 116 3.32 14.48 16.59
CA ARG A 116 3.64 13.89 15.28
C ARG A 116 2.46 13.07 14.79
N SER A 117 2.21 13.15 13.49
CA SER A 117 1.16 12.39 12.83
C SER A 117 1.68 11.82 11.53
N ILE A 118 1.24 10.60 11.19
CA ILE A 118 1.45 10.08 9.84
C ILE A 118 0.44 10.78 8.93
N LEU A 119 0.95 11.37 7.86
CA LEU A 119 0.17 11.93 6.76
C LEU A 119 -0.19 10.81 5.79
N PHE A 120 -1.48 10.59 5.59
CA PHE A 120 -2.03 9.66 4.62
C PHE A 120 -2.71 10.42 3.49
N LEU A 121 -2.69 9.85 2.28
CA LEU A 121 -3.62 10.20 1.21
C LEU A 121 -4.70 9.11 1.12
N ALA A 122 -5.97 9.49 1.24
CA ALA A 122 -7.10 8.67 0.80
C ALA A 122 -7.36 8.96 -0.68
N ILE A 123 -7.28 7.93 -1.52
CA ILE A 123 -7.27 8.02 -2.98
C ILE A 123 -8.48 7.28 -3.55
N ASN A 124 -9.38 8.00 -4.24
CA ASN A 124 -10.50 7.40 -4.96
C ASN A 124 -10.13 7.17 -6.44
N ARG A 125 -9.99 5.89 -6.83
CA ARG A 125 -9.85 5.44 -8.23
C ARG A 125 -11.06 4.64 -8.72
N LEU A 126 -12.17 4.70 -7.97
CA LEU A 126 -13.49 4.27 -8.43
C LEU A 126 -14.05 5.34 -9.38
N LYS A 127 -15.10 4.97 -10.14
CA LYS A 127 -15.80 5.89 -11.05
C LYS A 127 -16.79 6.81 -10.33
N ASP A 128 -17.26 6.37 -9.18
CA ASP A 128 -18.31 7.03 -8.42
C ASP A 128 -17.70 8.04 -7.43
N SER A 129 -18.42 9.14 -7.21
CA SER A 129 -18.05 10.12 -6.17
C SER A 129 -18.59 9.65 -4.83
N MET A 130 -17.78 9.78 -3.78
CA MET A 130 -18.03 9.14 -2.49
C MET A 130 -17.87 10.09 -1.30
N LYS A 131 -18.60 9.85 -0.22
CA LYS A 131 -18.57 10.63 1.02
C LYS A 131 -18.96 9.78 2.22
N ASN A 132 -18.84 10.33 3.43
CA ASN A 132 -19.13 9.63 4.70
C ASN A 132 -18.46 8.25 4.77
N ILE A 133 -17.17 8.22 4.43
CA ILE A 133 -16.41 6.99 4.25
C ILE A 133 -16.03 6.46 5.64
N LYS A 134 -16.35 5.21 5.94
CA LYS A 134 -16.02 4.57 7.22
C LYS A 134 -15.33 3.22 6.96
N PHE A 135 -14.30 2.92 7.75
CA PHE A 135 -13.60 1.62 7.70
C PHE A 135 -12.73 1.42 8.95
N ASP A 136 -12.36 0.17 9.22
CA ASP A 136 -11.35 -0.19 10.21
C ASP A 136 -10.01 -0.41 9.52
N MET A 137 -8.99 0.36 9.91
CA MET A 137 -7.65 0.27 9.32
C MET A 137 -6.70 -0.55 10.19
N THR A 138 -6.02 -1.51 9.57
CA THR A 138 -4.80 -2.11 10.13
C THR A 138 -3.60 -1.70 9.28
N PHE A 139 -2.57 -1.15 9.90
CA PHE A 139 -1.41 -0.57 9.23
C PHE A 139 -0.12 -0.85 10.02
N GLY A 140 0.91 -1.33 9.34
CA GLY A 140 2.19 -1.68 9.94
C GLY A 140 3.09 -2.45 8.97
N ASN A 141 3.74 -3.50 9.45
CA ASN A 141 4.51 -4.41 8.60
C ASN A 141 3.83 -5.77 8.39
N GLN A 142 4.28 -6.50 7.38
CA GLN A 142 3.80 -7.85 7.03
C GLN A 142 4.21 -8.93 8.06
N GLU A 143 5.07 -8.61 9.02
CA GLU A 143 5.50 -9.51 10.10
C GLU A 143 4.54 -9.47 11.32
N GLY A 144 3.55 -8.57 11.30
CA GLY A 144 2.54 -8.42 12.37
C GLY A 144 2.87 -7.36 13.42
N GLU A 145 3.88 -6.51 13.21
CA GLU A 145 4.07 -5.30 14.03
C GLU A 145 3.20 -4.17 13.48
N TYR A 146 2.06 -3.89 14.14
CA TYR A 146 1.11 -2.87 13.71
C TYR A 146 1.29 -1.52 14.42
N ILE A 147 1.31 -0.45 13.63
CA ILE A 147 1.26 0.94 14.08
C ILE A 147 -0.18 1.27 14.53
N PHE A 148 -1.15 0.85 13.73
CA PHE A 148 -2.57 0.90 14.04
C PHE A 148 -3.16 -0.50 13.76
N GLU A 149 -3.94 -1.03 14.70
CA GLU A 149 -4.59 -2.33 14.58
C GLU A 149 -6.10 -2.12 14.75
N ASN A 150 -6.89 -2.48 13.73
CA ASN A 150 -8.35 -2.32 13.69
C ASN A 150 -8.83 -0.93 14.14
N LYS A 151 -8.15 0.12 13.70
CA LYS A 151 -8.48 1.50 14.04
C LYS A 151 -9.65 1.98 13.17
N GLU A 152 -10.82 2.12 13.78
CA GLU A 152 -11.98 2.77 13.16
C GLU A 152 -11.62 4.20 12.72
N LEU A 153 -11.93 4.51 11.46
CA LEU A 153 -11.77 5.81 10.82
C LEU A 153 -13.08 6.22 10.14
N VAL A 154 -13.39 7.52 10.21
CA VAL A 154 -14.56 8.12 9.58
C VAL A 154 -14.13 9.40 8.89
N LEU A 155 -14.30 9.46 7.57
CA LEU A 155 -14.06 10.64 6.74
C LEU A 155 -15.42 11.26 6.39
N THR A 156 -15.87 12.18 7.24
CA THR A 156 -17.21 12.80 7.13
C THR A 156 -17.32 13.75 5.94
N GLU A 157 -18.53 13.88 5.37
CA GLU A 157 -18.81 14.93 4.35
C GLU A 157 -18.59 16.34 4.90
N GLU A 158 -18.76 16.56 6.21
CA GLU A 158 -18.57 17.88 6.85
C GLU A 158 -17.10 18.32 6.82
N GLU A 159 -16.18 17.44 7.22
CA GLU A 159 -14.75 17.72 7.32
C GLU A 159 -14.03 17.54 5.98
N PHE A 160 -14.32 16.44 5.26
CA PHE A 160 -13.60 16.03 4.05
C PHE A 160 -14.32 16.42 2.76
N GLY A 161 -15.64 16.61 2.79
CA GLY A 161 -16.44 16.85 1.59
C GLY A 161 -16.67 15.58 0.77
N ILE A 162 -16.74 15.73 -0.57
CA ILE A 162 -16.99 14.64 -1.52
C ILE A 162 -15.68 14.29 -2.23
N LEU A 163 -15.28 13.02 -2.15
CA LEU A 163 -14.17 12.45 -2.91
C LEU A 163 -14.65 12.04 -4.29
N HIS A 164 -14.39 12.89 -5.28
CA HIS A 164 -14.67 12.57 -6.68
C HIS A 164 -13.71 11.49 -7.22
N ALA A 165 -14.11 10.85 -8.32
CA ALA A 165 -13.25 9.95 -9.07
C ALA A 165 -11.92 10.63 -9.46
N ASP A 166 -10.82 9.87 -9.41
CA ASP A 166 -9.45 10.34 -9.66
C ASP A 166 -9.03 11.54 -8.80
N THR A 167 -9.44 11.53 -7.52
CA THR A 167 -8.99 12.51 -6.52
C THR A 167 -8.35 11.87 -5.30
N ALA A 168 -7.47 12.62 -4.65
CA ALA A 168 -6.89 12.29 -3.35
C ALA A 168 -7.13 13.41 -2.35
N ILE A 169 -7.37 13.03 -1.09
CA ILE A 169 -7.47 13.96 0.05
C ILE A 169 -6.47 13.54 1.12
N PRO A 170 -5.78 14.48 1.78
CA PRO A 170 -4.93 14.14 2.90
C PRO A 170 -5.74 13.99 4.19
N PHE A 171 -5.25 13.15 5.09
CA PHE A 171 -5.62 13.16 6.51
C PHE A 171 -4.40 12.79 7.36
N MET A 172 -4.45 13.10 8.66
CA MET A 172 -3.35 12.85 9.59
C MET A 172 -3.83 12.02 10.77
N LEU A 173 -3.02 11.03 11.17
CA LEU A 173 -3.25 10.24 12.37
C LEU A 173 -2.07 10.35 13.33
N ASP A 174 -2.34 10.80 14.54
CA ASP A 174 -1.32 10.99 15.57
C ASP A 174 -0.62 9.68 15.95
N VAL A 175 0.69 9.79 16.20
CA VAL A 175 1.54 8.67 16.57
C VAL A 175 2.35 8.96 17.82
N THR A 176 2.50 7.94 18.66
CA THR A 176 3.49 7.90 19.73
C THR A 176 4.92 7.79 19.16
N PRO A 177 5.97 8.14 19.92
CA PRO A 177 7.35 7.96 19.48
C PRO A 177 7.72 6.50 19.12
N GLN A 178 7.03 5.51 19.69
CA GLN A 178 7.20 4.10 19.32
C GLN A 178 6.60 3.81 17.94
N GLN A 179 5.37 4.28 17.69
CA GLN A 179 4.72 4.17 16.38
C GLN A 179 5.48 4.93 15.28
N GLU A 180 6.07 6.08 15.60
CA GLU A 180 6.99 6.80 14.72
C GLU A 180 8.21 5.95 14.33
N GLN A 181 8.85 5.30 15.31
CA GLN A 181 9.96 4.37 15.07
C GLN A 181 9.56 3.12 14.29
N MET A 182 8.30 2.69 14.36
CA MET A 182 7.77 1.61 13.53
C MET A 182 7.59 2.08 12.08
N PHE A 183 6.99 3.25 11.87
CA PHE A 183 6.83 3.86 10.54
C PHE A 183 8.18 4.03 9.82
N ASN A 184 9.18 4.56 10.53
CA ASN A 184 10.53 4.78 10.00
C ASN A 184 11.29 3.48 9.63
N ARG A 185 10.74 2.30 9.95
CA ARG A 185 11.25 0.97 9.54
C ARG A 185 10.48 0.35 8.37
N LEU A 186 9.38 0.98 7.94
CA LEU A 186 8.60 0.50 6.80
C LEU A 186 9.31 0.80 5.48
N THR A 187 9.13 -0.11 4.54
CA THR A 187 9.61 -0.02 3.16
C THR A 187 8.46 -0.43 2.23
N LYS A 188 8.62 -0.19 0.92
CA LYS A 188 7.64 -0.63 -0.08
C LYS A 188 7.44 -2.16 -0.10
N ASP A 189 8.42 -2.91 0.37
CA ASP A 189 8.42 -4.37 0.31
C ASP A 189 7.82 -5.02 1.57
N ASN A 190 7.90 -4.35 2.73
CA ASN A 190 7.43 -4.90 4.02
C ASN A 190 6.16 -4.24 4.58
N VAL A 191 5.67 -3.16 3.96
CA VAL A 191 4.46 -2.46 4.43
C VAL A 191 3.22 -3.36 4.31
N TYR A 192 2.38 -3.30 5.33
CA TYR A 192 1.05 -3.90 5.36
C TYR A 192 0.02 -2.80 5.63
N ILE A 193 -1.00 -2.72 4.77
CA ILE A 193 -2.19 -1.90 4.99
C ILE A 193 -3.41 -2.69 4.56
N ASP A 194 -4.44 -2.65 5.40
CA ASP A 194 -5.69 -3.40 5.21
C ASP A 194 -6.86 -2.56 5.73
N MET A 195 -8.03 -2.74 5.09
CA MET A 195 -9.26 -2.01 5.38
C MET A 195 -10.42 -3.00 5.49
N ALA A 196 -10.93 -3.17 6.72
CA ALA A 196 -12.11 -3.96 7.01
C ALA A 196 -13.34 -3.06 7.19
N ASN A 197 -14.53 -3.68 7.15
CA ASN A 197 -15.82 -3.03 7.48
C ASN A 197 -16.05 -1.71 6.72
N PHE A 198 -15.72 -1.70 5.42
CA PHE A 198 -15.79 -0.52 4.56
C PHE A 198 -17.25 -0.15 4.22
N GLU A 199 -17.62 1.09 4.55
CA GLU A 199 -18.93 1.70 4.28
C GLU A 199 -18.73 3.08 3.62
N MET A 200 -19.64 3.46 2.72
CA MET A 200 -19.57 4.73 1.96
C MET A 200 -20.96 5.16 1.49
N ASP A 201 -21.18 6.47 1.40
CA ASP A 201 -22.28 7.05 0.63
C ASP A 201 -21.82 7.36 -0.81
N ILE A 202 -22.61 6.97 -1.80
CA ILE A 202 -22.42 7.33 -3.21
C ILE A 202 -23.21 8.60 -3.52
N GLU A 203 -22.54 9.63 -4.01
CA GLU A 203 -23.17 10.84 -4.53
C GLU A 203 -23.85 10.55 -5.89
N LYS A 204 -25.08 11.04 -6.10
CA LYS A 204 -25.96 10.70 -7.23
C LYS A 204 -26.22 11.86 -8.17
#